data_AF-A0A1H3CNR8-F1
#
_entry.id   AF-A0A1H3CNR8-F1
#
_cell.length_a   1.000
_cell.length_b   1.000
_cell.length_c   1.000
_cell.angle_alpha   90.00
_cell.angle_beta   90.00
_cell.angle_gamma   90.00
#
_symmetry.space_group_name_H-M   'P 1'
#
loop_
_entity.id
_entity.type
_entity.pdbx_description
1 polymer ?
#
loop_
_entity_poly.entity_id
_entity_poly.type
_entity_poly.pdbx_seq_one_letter_code
_entity_poly.pdbx_strand_id
1 'polypeptide(L)'
;MTKAYIDDEQDISLNLNGHKNWYRIEQDDFRAWANAIGIPWASVRIALNDTMQRAREHWPRLLANSPMLPEHQALLKTHWRQLPPEWRIDTP
;
A
#
# COMPACT_ATOMS: atom_id res chain seq x y z
N MET A 1 1.94 0.95 -10.47
CA MET A 1 2.93 0.86 -9.38
C MET A 1 4.25 0.41 -9.96
N THR A 2 5.35 1.00 -9.51
CA THR A 2 6.72 0.73 -9.99
C THR A 2 7.11 -0.73 -9.86
N LYS A 3 6.56 -1.46 -8.87
CA LYS A 3 6.71 -2.92 -8.72
C LYS A 3 6.40 -3.76 -9.96
N ALA A 4 5.53 -3.28 -10.86
CA ALA A 4 5.23 -3.97 -12.11
C ALA A 4 6.35 -3.84 -13.16
N TYR A 5 7.31 -2.95 -12.95
CA TYR A 5 8.35 -2.57 -13.91
C TYR A 5 9.76 -2.60 -13.32
N ILE A 6 9.88 -2.76 -11.99
CA ILE A 6 11.14 -2.88 -11.26
C ILE A 6 11.15 -4.23 -10.56
N ASP A 7 11.96 -5.15 -11.09
CA ASP A 7 12.15 -6.47 -10.51
C ASP A 7 12.71 -6.35 -9.09
N ASP A 8 12.19 -7.19 -8.20
CA ASP A 8 12.57 -7.27 -6.79
C ASP A 8 12.44 -5.97 -5.96
N GLU A 9 11.67 -4.97 -6.42
CA GLU A 9 11.41 -3.78 -5.59
C GLU A 9 10.58 -4.16 -4.35
N GLN A 10 11.17 -4.08 -3.16
CA GLN A 10 10.46 -4.37 -1.91
C GLN A 10 10.35 -3.14 -1.01
N ASP A 11 10.88 -2.00 -1.46
CA ASP A 11 11.00 -0.80 -0.66
C ASP A 11 10.12 0.35 -1.17
N ILE A 12 9.57 1.14 -0.25
CA ILE A 12 9.02 2.46 -0.52
C ILE A 12 10.16 3.46 -0.73
N SER A 13 9.94 4.49 -1.55
CA SER A 13 10.97 5.50 -1.82
C SER A 13 11.41 6.27 -0.58
N LEU A 14 10.49 6.50 0.37
CA LEU A 14 10.72 7.26 1.60
C LEU A 14 10.83 6.33 2.81
N ASN A 15 11.67 6.67 3.79
CA ASN A 15 11.75 5.90 5.04
C ASN A 15 10.52 6.23 5.91
N LEU A 16 9.83 5.19 6.40
CA LEU A 16 8.79 5.32 7.41
C LEU A 16 9.24 4.56 8.66
N ASN A 17 9.43 5.30 9.75
CA ASN A 17 9.76 4.75 11.06
C ASN A 17 10.98 3.79 11.07
N GLY A 18 12.01 4.08 10.28
CA GLY A 18 13.24 3.27 10.23
C GLY A 18 13.22 2.15 9.18
N HIS A 19 12.09 1.89 8.52
CA HIS A 19 11.97 0.83 7.52
C HIS A 19 11.39 1.35 6.19
N LYS A 20 11.75 0.66 5.11
CA LYS A 20 11.24 0.91 3.77
C LYS A 20 10.46 -0.27 3.20
N ASN A 21 10.51 -1.43 3.82
CA ASN A 21 9.95 -2.64 3.22
C ASN A 21 8.41 -2.60 3.25
N TRP A 22 7.76 -2.62 2.06
CA TRP A 22 6.29 -2.60 1.91
C TRP A 22 5.59 -3.63 2.80
N TYR A 23 6.19 -4.81 2.90
CA TYR A 23 5.59 -5.97 3.55
C TYR A 23 5.72 -5.95 5.08
N ARG A 24 6.37 -4.92 5.64
CA ARG A 24 6.56 -4.74 7.08
C ARG A 24 5.94 -3.46 7.63
N ILE A 25 5.41 -2.60 6.77
CA ILE A 25 4.81 -1.33 7.19
C ILE A 25 3.44 -1.60 7.76
N GLU A 26 3.22 -1.25 9.03
CA GLU A 26 1.94 -1.41 9.74
C GLU A 26 1.36 -0.04 10.14
N GLN A 27 0.13 -0.02 10.68
CA GLN A 27 -0.45 1.24 11.20
C GLN A 27 0.42 1.89 12.29
N ASP A 28 1.14 1.08 13.06
CA ASP A 28 2.00 1.57 14.14
C ASP A 28 3.20 2.38 13.62
N ASP A 29 3.69 2.12 12.41
CA ASP A 29 4.73 2.93 11.78
C ASP A 29 4.22 4.32 11.43
N PHE A 30 2.99 4.42 10.92
CA PHE A 30 2.34 5.70 10.68
C PHE A 30 2.03 6.44 11.99
N ARG A 31 1.67 5.72 13.05
CA ARG A 31 1.47 6.30 14.39
C ARG A 31 2.76 6.87 14.96
N ALA A 32 3.86 6.11 14.87
CA ALA A 32 5.18 6.54 15.31
C ALA A 32 5.64 7.78 14.54
N TRP A 33 5.47 7.77 13.21
CA TRP A 33 5.73 8.93 12.36
C TRP A 33 4.88 10.15 12.76
N ALA A 34 3.56 9.99 12.92
CA ALA A 34 2.65 11.06 13.30
C ALA A 34 3.07 11.72 14.62
N ASN A 35 3.43 10.90 15.62
CA ASN A 35 3.93 11.37 16.90
C ASN A 35 5.27 12.12 16.74
N ALA A 36 6.19 11.60 15.92
CA ALA A 36 7.51 12.21 15.70
C ALA A 36 7.43 13.60 15.07
N ILE A 37 6.46 13.84 14.19
CA ILE A 37 6.25 15.15 13.54
C ILE A 37 5.19 16.01 14.25
N GLY A 38 4.64 15.55 15.37
CA GLY A 38 3.71 16.32 16.21
C GLY A 38 2.30 16.49 15.63
N ILE A 39 1.83 15.59 14.77
CA ILE A 39 0.45 15.64 14.24
C ILE A 39 -0.47 14.63 14.94
N PRO A 40 -1.79 14.90 15.03
CA PRO A 40 -2.72 13.98 15.68
C PRO A 40 -2.83 12.64 14.95
N TRP A 41 -2.49 11.54 15.64
CA TRP A 41 -2.67 10.19 15.10
C TRP A 41 -4.11 9.91 14.64
N ALA A 42 -5.10 10.45 15.35
CA ALA A 42 -6.51 10.28 14.97
C ALA A 42 -6.80 10.76 13.54
N SER A 43 -6.25 11.90 13.13
CA SER A 43 -6.43 12.45 11.78
C SER A 43 -5.75 11.58 10.73
N VAL A 44 -4.53 11.11 11.00
CA VAL A 44 -3.79 10.21 10.09
C VAL A 44 -4.55 8.89 9.92
N ARG A 45 -5.02 8.30 11.03
CA ARG A 45 -5.78 7.05 11.01
C ARG A 45 -7.09 7.16 10.21
N ILE A 46 -7.81 8.29 10.32
CA ILE A 46 -9.01 8.54 9.51
C ILE A 46 -8.65 8.55 8.02
N ALA A 47 -7.59 9.28 7.64
CA ALA A 47 -7.14 9.35 6.25
C ALA A 47 -6.69 7.99 5.70
N LEU A 48 -5.94 7.20 6.49
CA LEU A 48 -5.50 5.85 6.12
C LEU A 48 -6.69 4.92 5.87
N ASN A 49 -7.67 4.94 6.77
CA ASN A 49 -8.87 4.10 6.65
C ASN A 49 -9.71 4.47 5.42
N ASP A 50 -9.98 5.76 5.18
CA ASP A 50 -10.72 6.22 4.01
C ASP A 50 -9.98 5.87 2.70
N THR A 51 -8.65 6.06 2.69
CA THR A 51 -7.81 5.68 1.54
C THR A 51 -7.89 4.20 1.24
N MET A 52 -7.74 3.34 2.26
CA MET A 52 -7.82 1.89 2.07
C MET A 52 -9.21 1.41 1.67
N GLN A 53 -10.27 2.04 2.19
CA GLN A 53 -11.63 1.76 1.76
C GLN A 53 -11.81 2.04 0.27
N ARG A 54 -11.45 3.25 -0.18
CA ARG A 54 -11.53 3.64 -1.61
C ARG A 54 -10.66 2.77 -2.49
N ALA A 55 -9.46 2.42 -2.03
CA ALA A 55 -8.56 1.54 -2.76
C ALA A 55 -9.20 0.17 -2.95
N ARG A 56 -9.75 -0.46 -1.90
CA ARG A 56 -10.44 -1.75 -2.01
C ARG A 56 -11.66 -1.69 -2.91
N GLU A 57 -12.42 -0.59 -2.87
CA GLU A 57 -13.62 -0.41 -3.69
C GLU A 57 -13.31 -0.24 -5.18
N HIS A 58 -12.27 0.53 -5.50
CA HIS A 58 -12.04 0.96 -6.89
C HIS A 58 -10.88 0.23 -7.58
N TRP A 59 -9.81 -0.11 -6.84
CA TRP A 59 -8.58 -0.64 -7.43
C TRP A 59 -8.78 -1.94 -8.22
N PRO A 60 -9.54 -2.95 -7.75
CA PRO A 60 -9.80 -4.18 -8.51
C PRO A 60 -10.32 -3.91 -9.92
N ARG A 61 -11.32 -3.03 -10.03
CA ARG A 61 -11.94 -2.65 -11.31
C ARG A 61 -11.01 -1.82 -12.18
N LEU A 62 -10.26 -0.90 -11.57
CA LEU A 62 -9.29 -0.08 -12.30
C LEU A 62 -8.14 -0.92 -12.86
N LEU A 63 -7.67 -1.93 -12.12
CA LEU A 63 -6.65 -2.86 -12.61
C LEU A 63 -7.17 -3.67 -13.80
N ALA A 64 -8.37 -4.24 -13.68
CA ALA A 64 -8.96 -5.06 -14.74
C ALA A 64 -9.18 -4.30 -16.06
N ASN A 65 -9.50 -2.99 -15.97
CA ASN A 65 -9.71 -2.13 -17.13
C ASN A 65 -8.42 -1.42 -17.59
N SER A 66 -7.27 -1.72 -16.98
CA SER A 66 -6.00 -1.08 -17.31
C SER A 66 -5.45 -1.62 -18.63
N PRO A 67 -4.82 -0.79 -19.48
CA PRO A 67 -4.15 -1.24 -20.71
C PRO A 67 -2.81 -1.97 -20.42
N MET A 68 -2.52 -2.30 -19.16
CA MET A 68 -1.30 -2.99 -18.76
C MET A 68 -1.28 -4.45 -19.21
N LEU A 69 -0.08 -4.95 -19.50
CA LEU A 69 0.16 -6.35 -19.82
C LEU A 69 -0.40 -7.28 -18.71
N PRO A 70 -0.99 -8.43 -19.07
CA PRO A 70 -1.57 -9.36 -18.10
C PRO A 70 -0.59 -9.79 -16.98
N GLU A 71 0.69 -9.99 -17.32
CA GLU A 71 1.74 -10.35 -16.35
C GLU A 71 1.95 -9.24 -15.30
N HIS A 72 1.95 -7.98 -15.72
CA HIS A 72 2.09 -6.85 -14.81
C HIS A 72 0.86 -6.72 -13.90
N GLN A 73 -0.33 -6.98 -14.43
CA GLN A 73 -1.54 -7.01 -13.61
C GLN A 73 -1.46 -8.13 -12.55
N ALA A 74 -1.03 -9.33 -12.94
CA ALA A 74 -0.85 -10.46 -12.03
C ALA A 74 0.18 -10.16 -10.93
N LEU A 75 1.33 -9.57 -11.28
CA LEU A 75 2.34 -9.14 -10.32
C LEU A 75 1.77 -8.15 -9.30
N LEU A 76 0.96 -7.18 -9.76
CA LEU A 76 0.34 -6.21 -8.86
C LEU A 76 -0.69 -6.87 -7.92
N LYS A 77 -1.52 -7.81 -8.42
CA LYS A 77 -2.43 -8.60 -7.56
C LYS A 77 -1.66 -9.34 -6.47
N THR A 78 -0.56 -10.00 -6.83
CA THR A 78 0.30 -10.71 -5.88
C THR A 78 0.91 -9.76 -4.85
N HIS A 79 1.43 -8.62 -5.29
CA HIS A 79 2.01 -7.61 -4.40
C HIS A 79 1.00 -7.13 -3.35
N TRP A 80 -0.22 -6.75 -3.74
CA TRP A 80 -1.25 -6.30 -2.80
C TRP A 80 -1.69 -7.37 -1.80
N ARG A 81 -1.69 -8.65 -2.20
CA ARG A 81 -2.00 -9.77 -1.29
C ARG A 81 -0.88 -10.05 -0.27
N GLN A 82 0.37 -9.68 -0.58
CA GLN A 82 1.52 -9.88 0.30
C GLN A 82 1.68 -8.81 1.37
N LEU A 83 1.01 -7.66 1.24
CA LEU A 83 1.05 -6.60 2.25
C LEU A 83 0.48 -7.07 3.59
N PRO A 84 0.74 -6.36 4.70
CA PRO A 84 0.08 -6.59 5.98
C PRO A 84 -1.46 -6.52 5.88
N PRO A 85 -2.21 -7.26 6.71
CA PRO A 85 -3.67 -7.42 6.59
C PRO A 85 -4.46 -6.11 6.45
N GLU A 86 -4.06 -5.07 7.17
CA GLU A 86 -4.67 -3.74 7.13
C GLU A 86 -4.52 -3.04 5.78
N TRP A 87 -3.53 -3.43 4.96
CA TRP A 87 -3.21 -2.86 3.66
C TRP A 87 -3.57 -3.77 2.49
N ARG A 88 -3.93 -5.03 2.75
CA ARG A 88 -4.30 -5.97 1.69
C ARG A 88 -5.50 -5.49 0.90
N ILE A 89 -5.43 -5.74 -0.41
CA ILE A 89 -6.58 -5.68 -1.31
C ILE A 89 -6.75 -7.05 -1.93
N ASP A 90 -7.81 -7.75 -1.49
CA ASP A 90 -8.21 -9.01 -2.08
C ASP A 90 -8.90 -8.73 -3.41
N THR A 91 -8.15 -8.99 -4.48
CA THR A 91 -8.70 -9.06 -5.83
C THR A 91 -9.03 -10.51 -6.14
N PRO A 92 -10.21 -10.85 -6.67
CA PRO A 92 -10.45 -12.16 -7.26
C PRO A 92 -9.53 -12.43 -8.48
#